data_AF-A0A7C6IVF3-F1
#
_entry.id   AF-A0A7C6IVF3-F1
#
_cell.length_a   1.000
_cell.length_b   1.000
_cell.length_c   1.000
_cell.angle_alpha   90.00
_cell.angle_beta   90.00
_cell.angle_gamma   90.00
#
_symmetry.space_group_name_H-M   'P 1'
#
loop_
_entity.id
_entity.type
_entity.pdbx_description
1 polymer ?
#
loop_
_entity_poly.entity_id
_entity_poly.type
_entity_poly.pdbx_seq_one_letter_code
_entity_poly.pdbx_strand_id
1 'polypeptide(L)'
;MKNSVYDKIVIKVGTTTLVYENGKPNIGNIEKLVRIISDLMNSGKHVVLVTSGAIGIGAGRLQISRKKNLKIKQALAAIGQGILMQIYEKLFAEYGIIVAQVLVTRDDLLKGV
;
A
#
# COMPACT_ATOMS: atom_id res chain seq x y z
N MET A 1 -13.96 20.39 -18.11
CA MET A 1 -13.79 19.13 -17.33
C MET A 1 -14.43 19.36 -15.97
N LYS A 2 -15.26 18.44 -15.47
CA LYS A 2 -15.85 18.61 -14.13
C LYS A 2 -14.73 18.49 -13.09
N ASN A 3 -14.37 19.59 -12.43
CA ASN A 3 -13.48 19.55 -11.28
C ASN A 3 -14.09 18.60 -10.25
N SER A 4 -13.34 17.58 -9.85
CA SER A 4 -13.71 16.76 -8.69
C SER A 4 -13.95 17.68 -7.49
N VAL A 5 -15.10 17.55 -6.84
CA VAL A 5 -15.54 18.37 -5.70
C VAL A 5 -14.63 18.20 -4.48
N TYR A 6 -13.85 17.12 -4.43
CA TYR A 6 -13.00 16.78 -3.29
C TYR A 6 -11.54 17.10 -3.58
N ASP A 7 -10.89 17.84 -2.67
CA ASP A 7 -9.46 18.16 -2.75
C ASP A 7 -8.57 17.16 -1.98
N LYS A 8 -9.16 16.43 -1.04
CA LYS A 8 -8.49 15.37 -0.25
C LYS A 8 -9.16 14.04 -0.54
N ILE A 9 -8.37 13.06 -0.97
CA ILE A 9 -8.84 11.76 -1.42
C ILE A 9 -8.11 10.67 -0.65
N VAL A 10 -8.85 9.79 0.01
CA VAL A 10 -8.30 8.57 0.60
C VAL A 10 -8.59 7.41 -0.34
N ILE A 11 -7.55 6.78 -0.87
CA ILE A 11 -7.68 5.61 -1.73
C ILE A 11 -7.31 4.39 -0.91
N LYS A 12 -8.26 3.49 -0.70
CA LYS A 12 -8.02 2.21 -0.04
C LYS A 12 -7.97 1.09 -1.06
N VAL A 13 -6.93 0.27 -1.00
CA VAL A 13 -6.78 -0.89 -1.88
C VAL A 13 -6.63 -2.19 -1.08
N GLY A 14 -7.25 -3.26 -1.58
CA GLY A 14 -7.28 -4.57 -0.94
C GLY A 14 -6.15 -5.50 -1.39
N THR A 15 -5.90 -6.54 -0.59
CA THR A 15 -4.82 -7.51 -0.85
C THR A 15 -4.96 -8.22 -2.20
N THR A 16 -6.18 -8.57 -2.62
CA THR A 16 -6.44 -9.28 -3.88
C THR A 16 -6.11 -8.46 -5.12
N THR A 17 -6.11 -7.13 -5.01
CA THR A 17 -5.69 -6.24 -6.09
C THR A 17 -4.17 -6.20 -6.22
N LEU A 18 -3.45 -6.28 -5.10
CA LEU A 18 -2.00 -6.00 -5.04
C LEU A 18 -1.13 -7.25 -4.98
N VAL A 19 -1.69 -8.41 -4.65
CA VAL A 19 -0.94 -9.64 -4.39
C VAL A 19 -1.64 -10.79 -5.07
N TYR A 20 -0.91 -11.52 -5.92
CA TYR A 20 -1.39 -12.76 -6.50
C TYR A 20 -1.59 -13.84 -5.42
N GLU A 21 -2.32 -14.90 -5.76
CA GLU A 21 -2.57 -16.01 -4.83
C GLU A 21 -1.28 -16.70 -4.37
N ASN A 22 -0.26 -16.74 -5.25
CA ASN A 22 1.08 -17.26 -4.94
C ASN A 22 1.92 -16.36 -4.00
N GLY A 23 1.35 -15.25 -3.53
CA GLY A 23 2.03 -14.31 -2.61
C GLY A 23 2.99 -13.34 -3.29
N LYS A 24 3.16 -13.38 -4.61
CA LYS A 24 3.96 -12.39 -5.33
C LYS A 24 3.17 -11.07 -5.48
N PRO A 25 3.84 -9.90 -5.37
CA PRO A 25 3.22 -8.63 -5.70
C PRO A 25 2.72 -8.62 -7.16
N ASN A 26 1.51 -8.11 -7.36
CA ASN A 26 0.98 -7.83 -8.69
C ASN A 26 1.45 -6.45 -9.15
N ILE A 27 2.69 -6.41 -9.64
CA ILE A 27 3.35 -5.16 -10.05
C ILE A 27 2.53 -4.39 -11.09
N GLY A 28 1.93 -5.08 -12.07
CA GLY A 28 1.12 -4.39 -13.09
C GLY A 28 -0.13 -3.69 -12.54
N ASN A 29 -0.75 -4.23 -11.49
CA ASN A 29 -1.84 -3.51 -10.81
C ASN A 29 -1.32 -2.37 -9.93
N ILE A 30 -0.17 -2.55 -9.29
CA ILE A 30 0.46 -1.51 -8.46
C ILE A 30 0.88 -0.32 -9.34
N GLU A 31 1.50 -0.55 -10.49
CA GLU A 31 1.90 0.47 -11.46
C GLU A 31 0.69 1.28 -11.97
N LYS A 32 -0.40 0.58 -12.35
CA LYS A 32 -1.64 1.25 -12.75
C LYS A 32 -2.20 2.13 -11.63
N LEU A 33 -2.19 1.65 -10.40
CA LEU A 33 -2.64 2.40 -9.23
C LEU A 33 -1.75 3.63 -8.99
N VAL A 34 -0.43 3.47 -9.02
CA VAL A 34 0.54 4.56 -8.88
C VAL A 34 0.29 5.62 -9.94
N ARG A 35 0.16 5.25 -11.22
CA ARG A 35 -0.13 6.20 -12.30
C ARG A 35 -1.41 7.01 -12.04
N ILE A 36 -2.50 6.34 -11.66
CA ILE A 36 -3.78 7.01 -11.34
C ILE A 36 -3.59 8.00 -10.17
N ILE A 37 -2.86 7.61 -9.14
CA ILE A 37 -2.60 8.48 -7.99
C ILE A 37 -1.73 9.67 -8.40
N SER A 38 -0.68 9.45 -9.19
CA SER A 38 0.18 10.50 -9.72
C SER A 38 -0.60 11.51 -10.55
N ASP A 39 -1.49 11.04 -11.43
CA ASP A 39 -2.36 11.91 -12.24
C ASP A 39 -3.28 12.77 -11.36
N LEU A 40 -3.86 12.18 -10.31
CA LEU A 40 -4.67 12.92 -9.34
C LEU A 40 -3.85 13.99 -8.60
N MET A 41 -2.65 13.64 -8.13
CA MET A 41 -1.77 14.58 -7.43
C MET A 41 -1.33 15.73 -8.33
N ASN A 42 -0.96 15.43 -9.59
CA ASN A 42 -0.60 16.43 -10.59
C ASN A 42 -1.79 17.34 -10.99
N SER A 43 -3.02 16.87 -10.81
CA SER A 43 -4.23 17.71 -10.96
C SER A 43 -4.51 18.62 -9.75
N GLY A 44 -3.61 18.70 -8.78
CA GLY A 44 -3.73 19.53 -7.58
C GLY A 44 -4.47 18.89 -6.41
N LYS A 45 -4.65 17.56 -6.42
CA LYS A 45 -5.35 16.83 -5.35
C LYS A 45 -4.36 16.26 -4.32
N HIS A 46 -4.81 16.17 -3.07
CA HIS A 46 -4.04 15.53 -1.99
C HIS A 46 -4.53 14.10 -1.79
N VAL A 47 -3.64 13.13 -1.96
CA VAL A 47 -3.99 11.70 -1.90
C VAL A 47 -3.32 11.03 -0.71
N VAL A 48 -4.10 10.27 0.05
CA VAL A 48 -3.62 9.31 1.05
C VAL A 48 -3.92 7.90 0.57
N LEU A 49 -2.90 7.06 0.47
CA LEU A 49 -3.05 5.66 0.09
C LEU A 49 -3.09 4.76 1.33
N VAL A 50 -4.20 4.04 1.51
CA VAL A 50 -4.36 2.99 2.54
C VAL A 50 -4.24 1.63 1.85
N THR A 51 -3.08 0.99 2.02
CA THR A 51 -2.74 -0.24 1.30
C THR A 51 -2.78 -1.48 2.19
N SER A 52 -3.15 -2.62 1.59
CA SER A 52 -3.11 -3.95 2.22
C SER A 52 -1.95 -4.77 1.62
N GLY A 53 -1.91 -6.08 1.85
CA GLY A 53 -1.03 -6.99 1.09
C GLY A 53 0.30 -7.36 1.75
N ALA A 54 0.76 -6.64 2.77
CA ALA A 54 2.02 -6.94 3.47
C ALA A 54 2.14 -8.41 3.92
N ILE A 55 1.14 -8.97 4.60
CA ILE A 55 1.14 -10.39 5.02
C ILE A 55 1.26 -11.35 3.82
N GLY A 56 0.58 -11.02 2.71
CA GLY A 56 0.62 -11.85 1.50
C GLY A 56 1.99 -11.87 0.84
N ILE A 57 2.61 -10.70 0.75
CA ILE A 57 3.96 -10.52 0.22
C ILE A 57 4.99 -11.22 1.11
N GLY A 58 4.89 -11.06 2.44
CA GLY A 58 5.76 -11.75 3.38
C GLY A 58 5.64 -13.28 3.27
N ALA A 59 4.41 -13.79 3.18
CA ALA A 59 4.16 -15.23 2.99
C ALA A 59 4.81 -15.75 1.70
N GLY A 60 4.63 -15.03 0.58
CA GLY A 60 5.25 -15.36 -0.70
C GLY A 60 6.78 -15.32 -0.64
N ARG A 61 7.35 -14.33 0.06
CA ARG A 61 8.80 -14.20 0.23
C ARG A 61 9.42 -15.38 0.97
N LEU A 62 8.75 -15.88 2.01
CA LEU A 62 9.20 -17.04 2.78
C LEU A 62 8.73 -18.39 2.21
N GLN A 63 7.95 -18.38 1.12
CA GLN A 63 7.36 -19.58 0.51
C GLN A 63 6.54 -20.41 1.50
N ILE A 64 5.82 -19.74 2.42
CA ILE A 64 4.93 -20.40 3.38
C ILE A 64 3.48 -19.97 3.17
N SER A 65 2.54 -20.85 3.53
CA SER A 65 1.12 -20.48 3.51
C SER A 65 0.81 -19.43 4.58
N ARG A 66 -0.16 -18.55 4.29
CA ARG A 66 -0.70 -17.60 5.28
C ARG A 66 -1.24 -18.41 6.46
N LYS A 67 -0.63 -18.25 7.64
CA LYS A 67 -1.04 -18.97 8.85
C LYS A 67 -2.10 -18.18 9.62
N LYS A 68 -2.94 -18.89 10.39
CA LYS A 68 -3.92 -18.27 11.31
C LYS A 68 -3.24 -17.68 12.55
N ASN A 69 -2.09 -18.21 12.96
CA ASN A 69 -1.35 -17.78 14.14
C ASN A 69 -0.94 -16.30 14.06
N LEU A 70 -1.25 -15.53 15.11
CA LEU A 70 -1.01 -14.08 15.16
C LEU A 70 0.47 -13.72 15.06
N LYS A 71 1.35 -14.41 15.81
CA LYS A 71 2.79 -14.13 15.81
C LYS A 71 3.38 -14.31 14.41
N ILE A 72 2.97 -15.37 13.72
CA ILE A 72 3.39 -15.61 12.32
C ILE A 72 2.85 -14.51 11.41
N LYS A 73 1.58 -14.10 11.55
CA LYS A 73 1.03 -13.00 10.74
C LYS A 73 1.79 -11.69 10.95
N GLN A 74 2.16 -11.36 12.18
CA GLN A 74 2.93 -10.15 12.49
C GLN A 74 4.33 -10.21 11.88
N ALA A 75 5.03 -11.36 11.99
CA ALA A 75 6.33 -11.54 11.34
C ALA A 75 6.24 -11.41 9.81
N LEU A 76 5.23 -12.03 9.20
CA LEU A 76 4.97 -11.90 7.77
C LEU A 76 4.64 -10.46 7.36
N ALA A 77 3.84 -9.75 8.17
CA ALA A 77 3.53 -8.35 7.94
C ALA A 77 4.80 -7.48 7.98
N ALA A 78 5.67 -7.68 8.98
CA ALA A 78 6.93 -6.93 9.10
C ALA A 78 7.83 -7.12 7.88
N ILE A 79 7.98 -8.36 7.39
CA ILE A 79 8.76 -8.67 6.19
C ILE A 79 8.13 -8.02 4.95
N GLY A 80 6.84 -8.27 4.73
CA GLY A 80 6.16 -7.81 3.53
C GLY A 80 5.93 -6.31 3.49
N GLN A 81 5.87 -5.63 4.64
CA GLN A 81 5.73 -4.18 4.73
C GLN A 81 6.94 -3.47 4.11
N GLY A 82 8.16 -3.90 4.45
CA GLY A 82 9.38 -3.32 3.86
C GLY A 82 9.43 -3.49 2.35
N ILE A 83 9.05 -4.67 1.86
CA ILE A 83 8.97 -4.95 0.41
C ILE A 83 7.92 -4.06 -0.27
N LEU A 84 6.73 -3.95 0.33
CA LEU A 84 5.65 -3.13 -0.23
C LEU A 84 6.04 -1.65 -0.29
N MET A 85 6.69 -1.15 0.76
CA MET A 85 7.16 0.23 0.81
C MET A 85 8.22 0.50 -0.25
N GLN A 86 9.19 -0.40 -0.42
CA GLN A 86 10.21 -0.29 -1.47
C GLN A 86 9.59 -0.26 -2.88
N ILE A 87 8.56 -1.08 -3.13
CA ILE A 87 7.87 -1.07 -4.43
C ILE A 87 7.19 0.27 -4.67
N TYR A 88 6.44 0.77 -3.68
CA TYR A 88 5.77 2.07 -3.82
C TYR A 88 6.76 3.21 -4.00
N GLU A 89 7.82 3.27 -3.19
CA GLU A 89 8.87 4.28 -3.29
C GLU A 89 9.49 4.29 -4.69
N LYS A 90 9.88 3.13 -5.21
CA LYS A 90 10.45 3.02 -6.55
C LYS A 90 9.49 3.53 -7.62
N LEU A 91 8.23 3.09 -7.60
CA LEU A 91 7.28 3.41 -8.65
C LEU A 91 6.80 4.87 -8.58
N PHE A 92 6.61 5.43 -7.39
CA PHE A 92 6.24 6.85 -7.24
C PHE A 92 7.41 7.78 -7.59
N ALA A 93 8.66 7.35 -7.36
CA ALA A 93 9.84 8.13 -7.75
C ALA A 93 9.94 8.35 -9.27
N GLU A 94 9.41 7.43 -10.09
CA GLU A 94 9.31 7.62 -11.56
C GLU A 94 8.43 8.81 -11.95
N TYR A 95 7.53 9.24 -11.06
CA TYR A 95 6.69 10.43 -11.22
C TYR A 95 7.18 11.64 -10.41
N GLY A 96 8.36 11.55 -9.78
CA GLY A 96 8.90 12.61 -8.91
C GLY A 96 8.13 12.79 -7.59
N ILE A 97 7.33 11.80 -7.19
CA ILE A 97 6.51 11.86 -5.97
C ILE A 97 7.24 11.17 -4.83
N ILE A 98 7.42 11.90 -3.72
CA ILE A 98 7.98 11.36 -2.48
C ILE A 98 6.86 10.74 -1.66
N VAL A 99 7.07 9.50 -1.19
CA VAL A 99 6.13 8.79 -0.32
C VAL A 99 6.66 8.71 1.11
N ALA A 100 5.75 8.73 2.08
CA ALA A 100 6.06 8.55 3.48
C ALA A 100 5.24 7.38 4.06
N GLN A 101 5.91 6.51 4.82
CA GLN A 101 5.23 5.40 5.50
C GLN A 101 4.62 5.89 6.81
N VAL A 102 3.35 5.57 7.02
CA VAL A 102 2.67 5.73 8.31
C VAL A 102 2.09 4.38 8.73
N LEU A 103 2.51 3.89 9.90
CA LEU A 103 1.93 2.72 10.56
C LEU A 103 1.20 3.21 11.80
N VAL A 104 -0.11 2.99 11.83
CA VAL A 104 -0.98 3.52 12.88
C VAL A 104 -1.95 2.44 13.34
N THR A 105 -2.24 2.44 14.62
CA THR A 105 -3.25 1.58 15.25
C THR A 105 -4.42 2.42 15.74
N ARG A 106 -5.48 1.76 16.19
CA ARG A 106 -6.62 2.45 16.79
C ARG A 106 -6.20 3.26 18.03
N ASP A 107 -5.28 2.73 18.84
CA ASP A 107 -4.88 3.36 20.08
C ASP A 107 -4.15 4.69 19.83
N ASP A 108 -3.35 4.78 18.75
CA ASP A 108 -2.68 6.01 18.34
C ASP A 108 -3.71 7.11 17.98
N LEU A 109 -4.76 6.75 17.26
CA LEU A 109 -5.83 7.69 16.86
C LEU A 109 -6.68 8.14 18.06
N LEU A 110 -6.88 7.27 19.05
CA LEU A 110 -7.66 7.59 20.25
C LEU A 110 -6.88 8.44 21.24
N LYS A 111 -5.57 8.25 21.34
CA LYS A 111 -4.71 8.99 22.27
C LYS A 111 -4.32 10.37 21.74
N GLY A 112 -4.60 10.65 20.47
CA GLY A 112 -4.15 11.86 19.80
C GLY A 112 -2.64 11.87 19.76
N VAL A 113 -2.06 11.23 18.74
CA VAL A 113 -0.70 11.59 18.33
C VAL A 113 -0.65 13.10 18.07
#